data_AF-A0A5F9DPJ0-F1
#
_entry.id   AF-A0A5F9DPJ0-F1
#
_cell.length_a   1.000
_cell.length_b   1.000
_cell.length_c   1.000
_cell.angle_alpha   90.00
_cell.angle_beta   90.00
_cell.angle_gamma   90.00
#
_symmetry.space_group_name_H-M   'P 1'
#
loop_
_entity.id
_entity.type
_entity.pdbx_description
1 polymer ?
#
loop_
_entity_poly.entity_id
_entity_poly.type
_entity_poly.pdbx_seq_one_letter_code
_entity_poly.pdbx_strand_id
1 'polypeptide(L)'
;TDGKIIAFGLVSEDTKKKEVQQSQDFEESGISGKHDIDLKGIVFVIQSQSNSFHARRAEQLRKSILKQAADLTQELPSVLFLHQLPQQEGAWTILPLLPHFSVTYSRNSSWIFFCEEETRIQIPKLLETLRRYDPSKEWFLGKALHDEESTIIHHYAFSENPAIFKYPDFAAGWALSVPLVNKLAKRLKSESLKSDFTIDLKHEVALYIWDKGSGPALTPVPEFCTDDVDSYCATTFHSFLPLCGKPVKKEDIFVAVKTCKKFHSDRIPIVKQTWEREASFIEYYSDYAETSIPTVDLGIPNTDRGHCGKTFAILERFLNHSNDKTLWLVIVDDDTLISISRLQHLLSCYDPSEPVFLGERYGYGLGTGGYSYVTGGGGMVFSREAVRRLLASKCRCYSIDAPDDMVLGMCFSGLGIPATHSPLFHQENSPLPSTCYSPIKVIEVIESSIRTVDDCAMGCDKLCPPCEEAGSWRFIPDCKELCSSCSPFGFQRLEDRLVQLAGFKLIMRPYRYVPH
;
A
#
# COMPACT_ATOMS: atom_id res chain seq x y z
N THR A 1 -61.52 -53.35 -22.91
CA THR A 1 -62.46 -53.14 -21.80
C THR A 1 -61.67 -53.12 -20.52
N ASP A 2 -61.56 -51.91 -19.98
CA ASP A 2 -61.42 -51.50 -18.58
C ASP A 2 -60.36 -52.09 -17.64
N GLY A 3 -59.60 -51.17 -17.02
CA GLY A 3 -59.53 -51.12 -15.55
C GLY A 3 -58.14 -51.02 -14.91
N LYS A 4 -57.73 -49.78 -14.59
CA LYS A 4 -56.82 -49.29 -13.52
C LYS A 4 -56.18 -50.29 -12.53
N ILE A 5 -54.93 -50.02 -12.13
CA ILE A 5 -54.45 -49.79 -10.74
C ILE A 5 -53.03 -49.17 -10.75
N ILE A 6 -52.76 -48.31 -9.76
CA ILE A 6 -51.51 -47.58 -9.46
C ILE A 6 -50.76 -48.33 -8.34
N ALA A 7 -49.42 -48.47 -8.40
CA ALA A 7 -48.50 -48.22 -7.27
C ALA A 7 -47.02 -48.59 -7.57
N PHE A 8 -46.15 -47.65 -7.20
CA PHE A 8 -44.71 -47.64 -6.88
C PHE A 8 -43.88 -48.94 -6.90
N GLY A 9 -42.71 -48.85 -7.53
CA GLY A 9 -41.57 -49.74 -7.32
C GLY A 9 -40.25 -48.97 -7.46
N LEU A 10 -39.48 -48.91 -6.36
CA LEU A 10 -38.12 -48.38 -6.25
C LEU A 10 -37.17 -49.12 -7.22
N VAL A 11 -36.36 -48.38 -7.96
CA VAL A 11 -35.32 -48.93 -8.84
C VAL A 11 -33.95 -48.77 -8.17
N SER A 12 -33.31 -49.93 -8.02
CA SER A 12 -31.94 -50.18 -7.59
C SER A 12 -30.90 -49.59 -8.55
N GLU A 13 -29.72 -49.32 -7.98
CA GLU A 13 -28.45 -48.95 -8.60
C GLU A 13 -28.14 -49.74 -9.88
N ASP A 14 -27.63 -49.04 -10.89
CA ASP A 14 -26.76 -49.66 -11.88
C ASP A 14 -25.63 -48.69 -12.26
N THR A 15 -24.41 -49.09 -11.88
CA THR A 15 -23.17 -48.32 -12.02
C THR A 15 -22.59 -48.59 -13.39
N LYS A 16 -22.54 -47.59 -14.28
CA LYS A 16 -21.70 -47.64 -15.49
C LYS A 16 -20.84 -46.39 -15.64
N LYS A 17 -19.55 -46.61 -15.37
CA LYS A 17 -18.41 -45.79 -15.79
C LYS A 17 -18.59 -45.28 -17.23
N LYS A 18 -18.45 -43.98 -17.42
CA LYS A 18 -18.00 -43.41 -18.70
C LYS A 18 -16.84 -42.48 -18.41
N GLU A 19 -15.66 -42.96 -18.80
CA GLU A 19 -14.45 -42.17 -18.99
C GLU A 19 -14.77 -41.02 -19.96
N VAL A 20 -14.56 -39.79 -19.50
CA VAL A 20 -14.60 -38.60 -20.35
C VAL A 20 -13.21 -38.44 -20.95
N GLN A 21 -13.08 -38.88 -22.19
CA GLN A 21 -11.91 -38.65 -23.02
C GLN A 21 -11.95 -37.19 -23.47
N GLN A 22 -11.13 -36.35 -22.83
CA GLN A 22 -10.81 -35.01 -23.31
C GLN A 22 -10.22 -35.13 -24.71
N SER A 23 -10.98 -34.68 -25.70
CA SER A 23 -10.47 -34.36 -27.04
C SER A 23 -10.41 -32.85 -27.14
N GLN A 24 -9.25 -32.40 -27.63
CA GLN A 24 -8.87 -31.02 -27.87
C GLN A 24 -9.77 -30.41 -28.94
N ASP A 25 -10.45 -29.33 -28.61
CA ASP A 25 -10.93 -28.34 -29.59
C ASP A 25 -10.31 -26.99 -29.23
N PHE A 26 -9.07 -26.80 -29.68
CA PHE A 26 -8.52 -25.49 -29.96
C PHE A 26 -9.15 -25.02 -31.28
N GLU A 27 -10.33 -24.42 -31.22
CA GLU A 27 -10.81 -23.60 -32.34
C GLU A 27 -10.18 -22.21 -32.24
N GLU A 28 -9.18 -22.02 -33.12
CA GLU A 28 -8.73 -20.73 -33.61
C GLU A 28 -9.94 -19.89 -34.07
N SER A 29 -10.41 -18.99 -33.21
CA SER A 29 -11.27 -17.89 -33.62
C SER A 29 -10.44 -16.62 -33.72
N GLY A 30 -9.95 -16.36 -34.93
CA GLY A 30 -9.39 -15.06 -35.28
C GLY A 30 -10.42 -13.96 -35.09
N ILE A 31 -10.22 -13.10 -34.10
CA ILE A 31 -11.03 -11.88 -33.93
C ILE A 31 -10.40 -10.78 -34.80
N SER A 32 -10.89 -10.74 -36.02
CA SER A 32 -10.82 -9.64 -36.96
C SER A 32 -11.56 -8.42 -36.40
N GLY A 33 -10.82 -7.34 -36.11
CA GLY A 33 -11.37 -6.03 -35.78
C GLY A 33 -10.33 -5.10 -35.17
N LYS A 34 -9.26 -4.74 -35.91
CA LYS A 34 -8.37 -3.66 -35.46
C LYS A 34 -9.16 -2.35 -35.56
N HIS A 35 -9.64 -1.84 -34.42
CA HIS A 35 -10.30 -0.54 -34.38
C HIS A 35 -9.29 0.57 -34.65
N ASP A 36 -9.69 1.62 -35.38
CA ASP A 36 -8.82 2.77 -35.63
C ASP A 36 -8.81 3.69 -34.39
N ILE A 37 -7.92 3.39 -33.45
CA ILE A 37 -7.64 4.27 -32.32
C ILE A 37 -6.49 5.18 -32.72
N ASP A 38 -6.82 6.47 -32.83
CA ASP A 38 -5.86 7.56 -32.92
C ASP A 38 -5.40 7.95 -31.51
N LEU A 39 -4.11 8.27 -31.36
CA LEU A 39 -3.49 8.59 -30.09
C LEU A 39 -4.13 9.83 -29.44
N LYS A 40 -4.62 10.79 -30.24
CA LYS A 40 -5.40 11.94 -29.74
C LYS A 40 -6.68 11.54 -29.00
N GLY A 41 -7.20 10.36 -29.30
CA GLY A 41 -8.38 9.78 -28.66
C GLY A 41 -8.10 9.21 -27.27
N ILE A 42 -6.86 9.32 -26.76
CA ILE A 42 -6.46 8.84 -25.44
C ILE A 42 -6.11 10.04 -24.56
N VAL A 43 -6.74 10.09 -23.39
CA VAL A 43 -6.39 11.03 -22.32
C VAL A 43 -5.52 10.29 -21.31
N PHE A 44 -4.28 10.74 -21.13
CA PHE A 44 -3.38 10.23 -20.10
C PHE A 44 -3.58 11.02 -18.81
N VAL A 45 -3.82 10.32 -17.70
CA VAL A 45 -3.95 10.89 -16.37
C VAL A 45 -2.83 10.35 -15.50
N ILE A 46 -1.85 11.19 -15.18
CA ILE A 46 -0.73 10.84 -14.32
C ILE A 46 -1.13 11.12 -12.87
N GLN A 47 -1.20 10.06 -12.06
CA GLN A 47 -1.41 10.09 -10.62
C GLN A 47 -0.19 10.69 -9.94
N SER A 48 -0.16 12.01 -9.91
CA SER A 48 0.97 12.83 -9.46
C SER A 48 0.61 13.61 -8.21
N GLN A 49 1.62 14.02 -7.46
CA GLN A 49 1.48 14.80 -6.23
C GLN A 49 2.14 16.16 -6.39
N SER A 50 1.73 17.14 -5.57
CA SER A 50 2.09 18.56 -5.77
C SER A 50 3.46 18.97 -5.25
N ASN A 51 4.10 18.17 -4.40
CA ASN A 51 5.46 18.47 -3.96
C ASN A 51 6.43 18.41 -5.16
N SER A 52 7.57 19.11 -5.05
CA SER A 52 8.40 19.37 -6.23
C SER A 52 9.04 18.11 -6.81
N PHE A 53 9.30 17.10 -5.98
CA PHE A 53 9.82 15.81 -6.39
C PHE A 53 8.86 15.07 -7.32
N HIS A 54 7.63 14.88 -6.88
CA HIS A 54 6.58 14.19 -7.63
C HIS A 54 6.18 14.98 -8.88
N ALA A 55 6.03 16.30 -8.78
CA ALA A 55 5.73 17.16 -9.93
C ALA A 55 6.80 17.08 -11.04
N ARG A 56 8.09 17.04 -10.68
CA ARG A 56 9.19 16.86 -11.67
C ARG A 56 9.11 15.50 -12.37
N ARG A 57 8.80 14.43 -11.65
CA ARG A 57 8.65 13.07 -12.23
C ARG A 57 7.48 12.99 -13.20
N ALA A 58 6.33 13.53 -12.80
CA ALA A 58 5.15 13.59 -13.67
C ALA A 58 5.43 14.35 -14.97
N GLU A 59 6.17 15.46 -14.90
CA GLU A 59 6.58 16.23 -16.08
C GLU A 59 7.58 15.47 -16.97
N GLN A 60 8.49 14.69 -16.39
CA GLN A 60 9.37 13.80 -17.17
C GLN A 60 8.58 12.74 -17.92
N LEU A 61 7.59 12.11 -17.28
CA LEU A 61 6.71 11.14 -17.93
C LEU A 61 5.88 11.79 -19.05
N ARG A 62 5.30 12.97 -18.81
CA ARG A 62 4.60 13.75 -19.84
C ARG A 62 5.48 14.02 -21.05
N LYS A 63 6.71 14.49 -20.84
CA LYS A 63 7.67 14.74 -21.94
C LYS A 63 7.97 13.46 -22.72
N SER A 64 8.11 12.32 -22.04
CA SER A 64 8.30 11.02 -22.70
C SER A 64 7.10 10.64 -23.58
N ILE A 65 5.87 10.76 -23.04
CA ILE A 65 4.63 10.47 -23.78
C ILE A 65 4.51 11.37 -25.01
N LEU A 66 4.66 12.68 -24.84
CA LEU A 66 4.51 13.65 -25.94
C LEU A 66 5.60 13.50 -27.01
N LYS A 67 6.83 13.14 -26.62
CA LYS A 67 7.91 12.86 -27.55
C LYS A 67 7.59 11.63 -28.41
N GLN A 68 7.23 10.51 -27.78
CA GLN A 68 6.83 9.30 -28.49
C GLN A 68 5.59 9.53 -29.38
N ALA A 69 4.65 10.36 -28.93
CA ALA A 69 3.46 10.72 -29.69
C ALA A 69 3.80 11.50 -30.97
N ALA A 70 4.71 12.47 -30.88
CA ALA A 70 5.13 13.30 -32.01
C ALA A 70 5.81 12.49 -33.12
N ASP A 71 6.47 11.37 -32.77
CA ASP A 71 7.09 10.46 -33.73
C ASP A 71 6.05 9.61 -34.50
N LEU A 72 4.81 9.53 -34.02
CA LEU A 72 3.76 8.65 -34.56
C LEU A 72 2.59 9.40 -35.22
N THR A 73 2.25 10.59 -34.75
CA THR A 73 1.08 11.36 -35.21
C THR A 73 1.34 12.86 -35.18
N GLN A 74 0.57 13.61 -35.97
CA GLN A 74 0.61 15.08 -35.99
C GLN A 74 -0.18 15.70 -34.83
N GLU A 75 -1.20 15.01 -34.30
CA GLU A 75 -2.06 15.51 -33.22
C GLU A 75 -1.70 14.86 -31.88
N LEU A 76 -1.26 15.66 -30.91
CA LEU A 76 -0.77 15.16 -29.63
C LEU A 76 -1.91 14.79 -28.66
N PRO A 77 -1.73 13.76 -27.82
CA PRO A 77 -2.70 13.39 -26.79
C PRO A 77 -2.76 14.41 -25.65
N SER A 78 -3.87 14.39 -24.91
CA SER A 78 -3.99 15.14 -23.65
C SER A 78 -3.27 14.38 -22.53
N VAL A 79 -2.39 15.07 -21.80
CA VAL A 79 -1.68 14.53 -20.63
C VAL A 79 -1.95 15.43 -19.43
N LEU A 80 -2.61 14.88 -18.43
CA LEU A 80 -3.11 15.58 -17.25
C LEU A 80 -2.34 15.15 -16.00
N PHE A 81 -2.16 16.09 -15.09
CA PHE A 81 -1.59 15.83 -13.77
C PHE A 81 -2.69 15.90 -12.72
N LEU A 82 -2.85 14.82 -11.98
CA LEU A 82 -3.90 14.72 -10.97
C LEU A 82 -3.82 15.86 -9.93
N HIS A 83 -2.62 16.22 -9.47
CA HIS A 83 -2.40 17.34 -8.54
C HIS A 83 -2.70 18.73 -9.13
N GLN A 84 -3.05 18.85 -10.41
CA GLN A 84 -3.44 20.12 -11.04
C GLN A 84 -4.92 20.19 -11.39
N LEU A 85 -5.67 19.09 -11.18
CA LEU A 85 -7.09 19.04 -11.50
C LEU A 85 -7.94 19.76 -10.43
N PRO A 86 -9.15 20.22 -10.78
CA PRO A 86 -10.09 20.77 -9.80
C PRO A 86 -10.38 19.76 -8.68
N GLN A 87 -10.81 20.25 -7.50
CA GLN A 87 -11.11 19.42 -6.31
C GLN A 87 -9.87 18.76 -5.68
N GLN A 88 -8.79 19.55 -5.59
CA GLN A 88 -7.43 19.17 -5.16
C GLN A 88 -7.35 18.11 -4.04
N GLU A 89 -8.10 18.27 -2.95
CA GLU A 89 -8.00 17.38 -1.80
C GLU A 89 -8.53 15.96 -2.10
N GLY A 90 -9.63 15.85 -2.84
CA GLY A 90 -10.24 14.57 -3.21
C GLY A 90 -9.84 14.05 -4.60
N ALA A 91 -9.14 14.84 -5.39
CA ALA A 91 -8.76 14.49 -6.77
C ALA A 91 -7.99 13.17 -6.84
N TRP A 92 -7.18 12.87 -5.82
CA TRP A 92 -6.34 11.67 -5.80
C TRP A 92 -7.13 10.38 -5.71
N THR A 93 -8.41 10.42 -5.33
CA THR A 93 -9.28 9.24 -5.29
C THR A 93 -9.97 8.94 -6.61
N ILE A 94 -9.74 9.75 -7.65
CA ILE A 94 -10.16 9.55 -9.05
C ILE A 94 -11.68 9.62 -9.27
N LEU A 95 -12.50 9.02 -8.42
CA LEU A 95 -13.96 9.02 -8.53
C LEU A 95 -14.53 10.44 -8.62
N PRO A 96 -14.14 11.42 -7.78
CA PRO A 96 -14.65 12.80 -7.87
C PRO A 96 -14.36 13.48 -9.22
N LEU A 97 -13.35 13.01 -9.96
CA LEU A 97 -12.95 13.56 -11.25
C LEU A 97 -13.76 13.00 -12.43
N LEU A 98 -14.48 11.88 -12.27
CA LEU A 98 -15.23 11.26 -13.36
C LEU A 98 -16.27 12.20 -14.00
N PRO A 99 -17.04 13.01 -13.25
CA PRO A 99 -17.92 14.03 -13.85
C PRO A 99 -17.16 15.05 -14.71
N HIS A 100 -15.99 15.50 -14.26
CA HIS A 100 -15.16 16.42 -15.03
C HIS A 100 -14.66 15.76 -16.32
N PHE A 101 -14.18 14.52 -16.23
CA PHE A 101 -13.72 13.76 -17.39
C PHE A 101 -14.83 13.49 -18.40
N SER A 102 -16.01 13.11 -17.92
CA SER A 102 -17.19 12.88 -18.76
C SER A 102 -17.58 14.15 -19.53
N VAL A 103 -17.62 15.31 -18.87
CA VAL A 103 -17.98 16.57 -19.54
C VAL A 103 -16.90 17.02 -20.54
N THR A 104 -15.63 16.86 -20.18
CA THR A 104 -14.51 17.46 -20.93
C THR A 104 -14.08 16.59 -22.11
N TYR A 105 -14.03 15.27 -21.96
CA TYR A 105 -13.38 14.37 -22.92
C TYR A 105 -14.33 13.44 -23.67
N SER A 106 -15.62 13.38 -23.31
CA SER A 106 -16.55 12.39 -23.90
C SER A 106 -16.79 12.53 -25.41
N ARG A 107 -16.54 13.71 -25.99
CA ARG A 107 -16.79 13.97 -27.42
C ARG A 107 -15.59 13.64 -28.32
N ASN A 108 -14.38 13.70 -27.77
CA ASN A 108 -13.15 13.72 -28.55
C ASN A 108 -12.19 12.58 -28.17
N SER A 109 -12.54 11.78 -27.17
CA SER A 109 -11.69 10.71 -26.65
C SER A 109 -12.47 9.40 -26.54
N SER A 110 -11.75 8.31 -26.73
CA SER A 110 -12.25 6.93 -26.59
C SER A 110 -11.84 6.34 -25.25
N TRP A 111 -10.67 6.74 -24.74
CA TRP A 111 -10.03 6.14 -23.57
C TRP A 111 -9.52 7.19 -22.59
N ILE A 112 -9.61 6.87 -21.31
CA ILE A 112 -8.83 7.50 -20.25
C ILE A 112 -7.88 6.46 -19.69
N PHE A 113 -6.58 6.72 -19.83
CA PHE A 113 -5.50 5.86 -19.35
C PHE A 113 -4.87 6.48 -18.11
N PHE A 114 -4.91 5.76 -16.99
CA PHE A 114 -4.36 6.17 -15.71
C PHE A 114 -3.03 5.48 -15.47
N CYS A 115 -2.05 6.23 -14.95
CA CYS A 115 -0.73 5.70 -14.63
C CYS A 115 -0.09 6.47 -13.47
N GLU A 116 0.87 5.85 -12.81
CA GLU A 116 1.70 6.51 -11.81
C GLU A 116 2.86 7.25 -12.49
N GLU A 117 3.49 8.18 -11.77
CA GLU A 117 4.60 8.98 -12.30
C GLU A 117 5.87 8.15 -12.64
N GLU A 118 5.98 6.93 -12.10
CA GLU A 118 7.06 5.98 -12.38
C GLU A 118 6.71 4.94 -13.45
N THR A 119 5.45 4.87 -13.88
CA THR A 119 5.05 4.00 -14.97
C THR A 119 5.77 4.44 -16.25
N ARG A 120 6.40 3.49 -16.93
CA ARG A 120 7.00 3.68 -18.25
C ARG A 120 6.05 3.13 -19.30
N ILE A 121 5.85 3.88 -20.37
CA ILE A 121 4.85 3.59 -21.39
C ILE A 121 5.54 3.49 -22.75
N GLN A 122 5.30 2.39 -23.45
CA GLN A 122 5.66 2.20 -24.86
C GLN A 122 4.43 2.50 -25.71
N ILE A 123 4.32 3.73 -26.23
CA ILE A 123 3.12 4.22 -26.91
C ILE A 123 2.66 3.32 -28.07
N PRO A 124 3.54 2.81 -28.96
CA PRO A 124 3.12 1.92 -30.03
C PRO A 124 2.39 0.65 -29.55
N LYS A 125 2.91 0.03 -28.48
CA LYS A 125 2.33 -1.18 -27.90
C LYS A 125 1.04 -0.88 -27.16
N LEU A 126 0.99 0.22 -26.40
CA LEU A 126 -0.24 0.64 -25.74
C LEU A 126 -1.37 0.84 -26.76
N LEU A 127 -1.08 1.46 -27.91
CA LEU A 127 -2.04 1.60 -29.00
C LEU A 127 -2.48 0.24 -29.55
N GLU A 128 -1.55 -0.67 -29.83
CA GLU A 128 -1.87 -2.02 -30.29
C GLU A 128 -2.78 -2.76 -29.29
N THR A 129 -2.46 -2.69 -28.00
CA THR A 129 -3.23 -3.30 -26.91
C THR A 129 -4.66 -2.75 -26.87
N LEU A 130 -4.84 -1.42 -26.87
CA LEU A 130 -6.15 -0.79 -26.77
C LEU A 130 -7.02 -1.02 -28.02
N ARG A 131 -6.42 -1.17 -29.21
CA ARG A 131 -7.14 -1.40 -30.49
C ARG A 131 -7.91 -2.72 -30.53
N ARG A 132 -7.62 -3.65 -29.63
CA ARG A 132 -8.34 -4.93 -29.49
C ARG A 132 -9.71 -4.78 -28.82
N TYR A 133 -9.96 -3.64 -28.18
CA TYR A 133 -11.20 -3.40 -27.44
C TYR A 133 -12.05 -2.35 -28.16
N ASP A 134 -13.32 -2.70 -28.40
CA ASP A 134 -14.30 -1.81 -29.03
C ASP A 134 -14.57 -0.60 -28.11
N PRO A 135 -14.18 0.63 -28.50
CA PRO A 135 -14.28 1.81 -27.64
C PRO A 135 -15.73 2.24 -27.37
N SER A 136 -16.73 1.70 -28.10
CA SER A 136 -18.14 1.99 -27.87
C SER A 136 -18.75 1.22 -26.68
N LYS A 137 -18.03 0.22 -26.15
CA LYS A 137 -18.46 -0.61 -25.02
C LYS A 137 -17.91 -0.10 -23.68
N GLU A 138 -18.47 -0.59 -22.59
CA GLU A 138 -18.01 -0.31 -21.22
C GLU A 138 -16.81 -1.21 -20.87
N TRP A 139 -15.60 -0.67 -20.85
CA TRP A 139 -14.37 -1.41 -20.55
C TRP A 139 -13.66 -0.87 -19.31
N PHE A 140 -13.32 -1.79 -18.41
CA PHE A 140 -12.40 -1.57 -17.30
C PHE A 140 -11.20 -2.49 -17.48
N LEU A 141 -10.07 -1.92 -17.87
CA LEU A 141 -8.87 -2.65 -18.29
C LEU A 141 -7.74 -2.45 -17.29
N GLY A 142 -7.00 -3.51 -16.95
CA GLY A 142 -5.86 -3.40 -16.03
C GLY A 142 -5.10 -4.72 -15.89
N LYS A 143 -3.90 -4.66 -15.28
CA LYS A 143 -3.26 -5.86 -14.73
C LYS A 143 -4.03 -6.27 -13.47
N ALA A 144 -4.56 -7.49 -13.44
CA ALA A 144 -5.42 -7.93 -12.35
C ALA A 144 -4.61 -8.39 -11.13
N LEU A 145 -4.89 -7.79 -9.98
CA LEU A 145 -4.53 -8.25 -8.66
C LEU A 145 -5.75 -8.87 -7.98
N HIS A 146 -5.51 -9.71 -6.97
CA HIS A 146 -6.51 -10.30 -6.11
C HIS A 146 -5.89 -10.54 -4.74
N ASP A 147 -6.73 -10.74 -3.73
CA ASP A 147 -6.25 -11.07 -2.40
C ASP A 147 -6.13 -12.59 -2.25
N GLU A 148 -5.08 -13.04 -1.56
CA GLU A 148 -4.96 -14.45 -1.15
C GLU A 148 -5.78 -14.75 0.11
N GLU A 149 -5.89 -13.75 0.99
CA GLU A 149 -6.57 -13.85 2.28
C GLU A 149 -7.47 -12.64 2.51
N SER A 150 -8.43 -12.77 3.42
CA SER A 150 -9.33 -11.65 3.77
C SER A 150 -8.55 -10.56 4.48
N THR A 151 -8.69 -9.30 4.04
CA THR A 151 -7.91 -8.19 4.58
C THR A 151 -8.80 -7.18 5.31
N ILE A 152 -8.24 -6.59 6.39
CA ILE A 152 -8.92 -5.53 7.14
C ILE A 152 -9.03 -4.26 6.29
N ILE A 153 -8.03 -3.94 5.48
CA ILE A 153 -8.04 -2.79 4.56
C ILE A 153 -9.16 -2.88 3.51
N HIS A 154 -9.64 -4.08 3.18
CA HIS A 154 -10.82 -4.29 2.32
C HIS A 154 -12.10 -4.50 3.12
N HIS A 155 -12.09 -4.19 4.42
CA HIS A 155 -13.21 -4.36 5.36
C HIS A 155 -13.81 -5.77 5.32
N TYR A 156 -12.98 -6.80 5.11
CA TYR A 156 -13.42 -8.19 4.93
C TYR A 156 -14.38 -8.41 3.76
N ALA A 157 -14.37 -7.52 2.76
CA ALA A 157 -15.09 -7.76 1.51
C ALA A 157 -14.63 -9.09 0.90
N PHE A 158 -15.59 -9.91 0.47
CA PHE A 158 -15.32 -11.24 -0.10
C PHE A 158 -14.56 -12.20 0.82
N SER A 159 -14.71 -12.07 2.15
CA SER A 159 -14.00 -12.90 3.14
C SER A 159 -14.13 -14.42 2.95
N GLU A 160 -15.21 -14.88 2.32
CA GLU A 160 -15.43 -16.30 2.02
C GLU A 160 -14.59 -16.82 0.84
N ASN A 161 -14.20 -15.93 -0.09
CA ASN A 161 -13.33 -16.24 -1.21
C ASN A 161 -12.66 -14.95 -1.74
N PRO A 162 -11.55 -14.50 -1.12
CA PRO A 162 -10.90 -13.24 -1.46
C PRO A 162 -10.41 -13.18 -2.92
N ALA A 163 -10.03 -14.33 -3.49
CA ALA A 163 -9.54 -14.44 -4.87
C ALA A 163 -10.61 -14.18 -5.94
N ILE A 164 -11.90 -14.14 -5.59
CA ILE A 164 -12.99 -13.94 -6.55
C ILE A 164 -13.01 -12.53 -7.13
N PHE A 165 -12.53 -11.55 -6.35
CA PHE A 165 -12.59 -10.15 -6.73
C PHE A 165 -11.23 -9.67 -7.23
N LYS A 166 -11.26 -9.01 -8.39
CA LYS A 166 -10.06 -8.52 -9.06
C LYS A 166 -10.06 -6.99 -9.10
N TYR A 167 -8.93 -6.41 -8.74
CA TYR A 167 -8.70 -4.98 -8.77
C TYR A 167 -7.40 -4.65 -9.53
N PRO A 168 -7.28 -3.46 -10.14
CA PRO A 168 -6.17 -3.15 -11.02
C PRO A 168 -4.89 -2.86 -10.23
N ASP A 169 -3.75 -3.28 -10.78
CA ASP A 169 -2.43 -2.81 -10.39
C ASP A 169 -2.21 -1.40 -10.96
N PHE A 170 -2.19 -0.37 -10.10
CA PHE A 170 -2.01 1.02 -10.54
C PHE A 170 -0.61 1.28 -11.11
N ALA A 171 0.42 0.57 -10.63
CA ALA A 171 1.79 0.71 -11.10
C ALA A 171 1.94 0.30 -12.58
N ALA A 172 1.19 -0.72 -13.00
CA ALA A 172 1.12 -1.17 -14.40
C ALA A 172 0.29 -0.24 -15.30
N GLY A 173 -0.46 0.69 -14.72
CA GLY A 173 -1.46 1.48 -15.43
C GLY A 173 -2.73 0.71 -15.77
N TRP A 174 -3.80 1.46 -16.01
CA TRP A 174 -5.15 0.92 -16.25
C TRP A 174 -5.97 1.88 -17.09
N ALA A 175 -7.05 1.40 -17.70
CA ALA A 175 -7.85 2.21 -18.62
C ALA A 175 -9.35 2.05 -18.41
N LEU A 176 -10.07 3.14 -18.65
CA LEU A 176 -11.51 3.17 -18.76
C LEU A 176 -11.90 3.65 -20.16
N SER A 177 -12.88 2.97 -20.76
CA SER A 177 -13.52 3.51 -21.95
C SER A 177 -14.44 4.68 -21.57
N VAL A 178 -14.57 5.65 -22.47
CA VAL A 178 -15.44 6.83 -22.25
C VAL A 178 -16.91 6.47 -21.97
N PRO A 179 -17.54 5.46 -22.61
CA PRO A 179 -18.87 5.00 -22.22
C PRO A 179 -18.98 4.63 -20.74
N LEU A 180 -17.99 3.91 -20.21
CA LEU A 180 -17.95 3.56 -18.79
C LEU A 180 -17.77 4.80 -17.91
N VAL A 181 -16.85 5.70 -18.26
CA VAL A 181 -16.66 6.99 -17.55
C VAL A 181 -17.97 7.78 -17.48
N ASN A 182 -18.73 7.85 -18.58
CA ASN A 182 -20.01 8.55 -18.62
C ASN A 182 -21.08 7.90 -17.72
N LYS A 183 -21.13 6.57 -17.66
CA LYS A 183 -22.04 5.83 -16.77
C LYS A 183 -21.71 6.10 -15.30
N LEU A 184 -20.44 5.98 -14.94
CA LEU A 184 -19.97 6.23 -13.57
C LEU A 184 -20.19 7.69 -13.15
N ALA A 185 -19.91 8.64 -14.04
CA ALA A 185 -20.16 10.06 -13.80
C ALA A 185 -21.64 10.39 -13.56
N LYS A 186 -22.56 9.72 -14.26
CA LYS A 186 -24.01 9.86 -14.00
C LYS A 186 -24.38 9.31 -12.62
N ARG A 187 -23.83 8.14 -12.27
CA ARG A 187 -24.08 7.50 -10.98
C ARG A 187 -23.60 8.35 -9.81
N LEU A 188 -22.42 8.95 -9.89
CA LEU A 188 -21.89 9.85 -8.85
C LEU A 188 -22.75 11.10 -8.61
N LYS A 189 -23.57 11.51 -9.60
CA LYS A 189 -24.52 12.62 -9.42
C LYS A 189 -25.78 12.20 -8.67
N SER A 190 -26.18 10.93 -8.76
CA SER A 190 -27.40 10.41 -8.13
C SER A 190 -27.13 9.74 -6.79
N GLU A 191 -25.93 9.20 -6.58
CA GLU A 191 -25.54 8.44 -5.39
C GLU A 191 -24.27 9.05 -4.79
N SER A 192 -24.29 9.31 -3.48
CA SER A 192 -23.07 9.64 -2.75
C SER A 192 -22.16 8.42 -2.61
N LEU A 193 -20.86 8.66 -2.45
CA LEU A 193 -19.93 7.61 -2.05
C LEU A 193 -20.36 7.04 -0.68
N LYS A 194 -20.23 5.73 -0.51
CA LYS A 194 -20.78 5.00 0.66
C LYS A 194 -19.89 5.03 1.89
N SER A 195 -18.59 5.29 1.70
CA SER A 195 -17.60 5.34 2.77
C SER A 195 -17.12 6.77 2.95
N ASP A 196 -17.03 7.20 4.21
CA ASP A 196 -16.35 8.43 4.56
C ASP A 196 -14.82 8.27 4.52
N PHE A 197 -14.32 7.04 4.57
CA PHE A 197 -12.88 6.74 4.53
C PHE A 197 -12.44 6.23 3.18
N THR A 198 -11.26 6.67 2.74
CA THR A 198 -10.51 6.10 1.61
C THR A 198 -9.19 5.55 2.14
N ILE A 199 -9.04 4.23 2.09
CA ILE A 199 -7.92 3.48 2.67
C ILE A 199 -7.18 2.69 1.59
N ASP A 200 -7.92 1.93 0.76
CA ASP A 200 -7.36 1.20 -0.39
C ASP A 200 -8.05 1.68 -1.69
N LEU A 201 -7.38 2.63 -2.36
CA LEU A 201 -7.94 3.27 -3.53
C LEU A 201 -8.16 2.31 -4.71
N LYS A 202 -7.24 1.37 -4.97
CA LYS A 202 -7.33 0.45 -6.11
C LYS A 202 -8.55 -0.47 -5.94
N HIS A 203 -8.77 -0.96 -4.72
CA HIS A 203 -9.88 -1.83 -4.38
C HIS A 203 -11.20 -1.05 -4.36
N GLU A 204 -11.23 0.15 -3.79
CA GLU A 204 -12.41 1.03 -3.74
C GLU A 204 -12.90 1.44 -5.13
N VAL A 205 -11.98 1.82 -6.05
CA VAL A 205 -12.32 2.12 -7.44
C VAL A 205 -12.91 0.90 -8.13
N ALA A 206 -12.29 -0.28 -7.97
CA ALA A 206 -12.78 -1.51 -8.55
C ALA A 206 -14.19 -1.88 -8.02
N LEU A 207 -14.41 -1.75 -6.71
CA LEU A 207 -15.71 -2.01 -6.08
C LEU A 207 -16.78 -1.06 -6.58
N TYR A 208 -16.44 0.22 -6.75
CA TYR A 208 -17.37 1.22 -7.27
C TYR A 208 -17.78 0.90 -8.72
N ILE A 209 -16.83 0.48 -9.56
CA ILE A 209 -17.08 0.11 -10.95
C ILE A 209 -17.90 -1.18 -11.05
N TRP A 210 -17.55 -2.20 -10.26
CA TRP A 210 -18.21 -3.50 -10.29
C TRP A 210 -19.68 -3.44 -9.84
N ASP A 211 -20.00 -2.53 -8.91
CA ASP A 211 -21.37 -2.23 -8.47
C ASP A 211 -22.21 -3.46 -8.13
N LYS A 212 -21.72 -4.29 -7.21
CA LYS A 212 -22.40 -5.55 -6.81
C LYS A 212 -22.72 -6.48 -7.99
N GLY A 213 -21.92 -6.43 -9.05
CA GLY A 213 -22.09 -7.23 -10.27
C GLY A 213 -22.93 -6.56 -11.36
N SER A 214 -23.43 -5.34 -11.15
CA SER A 214 -24.20 -4.60 -12.17
C SER A 214 -23.31 -3.85 -13.16
N GLY A 215 -22.05 -3.62 -12.81
CA GLY A 215 -21.03 -3.02 -13.67
C GLY A 215 -20.01 -4.03 -14.18
N PRO A 216 -19.11 -3.62 -15.09
CA PRO A 216 -18.11 -4.52 -15.64
C PRO A 216 -17.08 -4.91 -14.56
N ALA A 217 -16.71 -6.18 -14.54
CA ALA A 217 -15.53 -6.63 -13.80
C ALA A 217 -14.24 -6.18 -14.51
N LEU A 218 -13.13 -6.14 -13.77
CA LEU A 218 -11.82 -5.85 -14.36
C LEU A 218 -11.49 -6.89 -15.43
N THR A 219 -11.19 -6.41 -16.63
CA THR A 219 -10.69 -7.23 -17.74
C THR A 219 -9.16 -7.26 -17.68
N PRO A 220 -8.54 -8.43 -17.44
CA PRO A 220 -7.08 -8.54 -17.39
C PRO A 220 -6.44 -8.19 -18.74
N VAL A 221 -5.40 -7.37 -18.71
CA VAL A 221 -4.59 -6.99 -19.87
C VAL A 221 -3.14 -7.42 -19.64
N PRO A 222 -2.66 -8.50 -20.28
CA PRO A 222 -1.31 -9.02 -20.07
C PRO A 222 -0.20 -8.00 -20.39
N GLU A 223 -0.41 -7.13 -21.39
CA GLU A 223 0.56 -6.13 -21.81
C GLU A 223 0.72 -4.99 -20.80
N PHE A 224 -0.15 -4.89 -19.80
CA PHE A 224 0.06 -3.97 -18.69
C PHE A 224 0.92 -4.66 -17.63
N CYS A 225 2.20 -4.28 -17.56
CA CYS A 225 3.18 -4.96 -16.73
C CYS A 225 3.71 -4.03 -15.63
N THR A 226 4.19 -4.66 -14.55
CA THR A 226 5.02 -4.00 -13.54
C THR A 226 6.49 -4.32 -13.69
N ASP A 227 6.84 -5.38 -14.42
CA ASP A 227 8.20 -5.87 -14.53
C ASP A 227 8.76 -5.60 -15.94
N ASP A 228 10.04 -5.26 -16.03
CA ASP A 228 10.76 -4.98 -17.29
C ASP A 228 11.18 -6.25 -18.06
N VAL A 229 10.68 -7.43 -17.66
CA VAL A 229 11.21 -8.72 -18.11
C VAL A 229 10.70 -9.10 -19.50
N ASP A 230 9.53 -8.59 -19.89
CA ASP A 230 8.80 -9.12 -21.03
C ASP A 230 8.72 -8.16 -22.23
N SER A 231 9.15 -8.66 -23.38
CA SER A 231 9.16 -7.88 -24.62
C SER A 231 7.78 -7.51 -25.15
N TYR A 232 6.69 -8.10 -24.65
CA TYR A 232 5.31 -7.78 -25.05
C TYR A 232 4.69 -6.65 -24.22
N CYS A 233 5.34 -6.19 -23.15
CA CYS A 233 4.80 -5.17 -22.25
C CYS A 233 4.65 -3.81 -22.94
N ALA A 234 3.43 -3.26 -22.85
CA ALA A 234 3.10 -1.88 -23.22
C ALA A 234 3.45 -0.89 -22.10
N THR A 235 3.38 -1.34 -20.85
CA THR A 235 3.76 -0.56 -19.68
C THR A 235 4.68 -1.37 -18.79
N THR A 236 5.57 -0.68 -18.08
CA THR A 236 6.42 -1.27 -17.04
C THR A 236 6.55 -0.31 -15.88
N PHE A 237 7.07 -0.78 -14.74
CA PHE A 237 7.28 0.04 -13.57
C PHE A 237 8.73 -0.09 -13.08
N HIS A 238 9.42 1.04 -12.94
CA HIS A 238 10.87 1.00 -12.72
C HIS A 238 11.24 0.63 -11.26
N SER A 239 10.77 1.38 -10.27
CA SER A 239 11.05 1.07 -8.86
C SER A 239 10.20 1.88 -7.90
N PHE A 240 9.79 1.23 -6.81
CA PHE A 240 9.11 1.88 -5.68
C PHE A 240 10.09 2.65 -4.78
N LEU A 241 11.39 2.30 -4.77
CA LEU A 241 12.41 3.03 -4.01
C LEU A 241 13.12 4.02 -4.94
N PRO A 242 12.84 5.33 -4.83
CA PRO A 242 13.47 6.31 -5.68
C PRO A 242 14.95 6.51 -5.33
N LEU A 243 15.80 6.65 -6.36
CA LEU A 243 17.23 6.94 -6.22
C LEU A 243 17.51 8.38 -6.67
N CYS A 244 17.38 9.34 -5.75
CA CYS A 244 17.46 10.77 -6.06
C CYS A 244 18.84 11.41 -5.82
N GLY A 245 19.78 10.64 -5.27
CA GLY A 245 21.14 11.11 -5.02
C GLY A 245 21.76 10.43 -3.81
N LYS A 246 22.62 11.18 -3.10
CA LYS A 246 23.24 10.72 -1.87
C LYS A 246 22.17 10.63 -0.77
N PRO A 247 22.09 9.51 -0.02
CA PRO A 247 21.18 9.40 1.11
C PRO A 247 21.37 10.54 2.10
N VAL A 248 20.27 10.99 2.70
CA VAL A 248 20.28 11.95 3.82
C VAL A 248 21.12 11.38 4.97
N LYS A 249 21.84 12.21 5.73
CA LYS A 249 22.66 11.70 6.83
C LYS A 249 21.77 11.22 7.98
N LYS A 250 22.23 10.24 8.74
CA LYS A 250 21.48 9.73 9.89
C LYS A 250 21.27 10.82 10.95
N GLU A 251 22.22 11.75 11.07
CA GLU A 251 22.17 12.88 12.00
C GLU A 251 21.14 13.94 11.59
N ASP A 252 20.67 13.92 10.34
CA ASP A 252 19.63 14.83 9.86
C ASP A 252 18.23 14.29 10.19
N ILE A 253 18.12 13.06 10.73
CA ILE A 253 16.86 12.37 11.04
C ILE A 253 16.74 12.16 12.55
N PHE A 254 15.60 12.56 13.11
CA PHE A 254 15.22 12.29 14.48
C PHE A 254 14.02 11.36 14.53
N VAL A 255 14.13 10.27 15.26
CA VAL A 255 13.07 9.27 15.41
C VAL A 255 12.39 9.42 16.77
N ALA A 256 11.09 9.64 16.75
CA ALA A 256 10.23 9.70 17.92
C ALA A 256 9.38 8.42 17.97
N VAL A 257 9.63 7.57 18.97
CA VAL A 257 8.85 6.34 19.18
C VAL A 257 7.78 6.61 20.23
N LYS A 258 6.50 6.54 19.85
CA LYS A 258 5.37 6.58 20.79
C LYS A 258 5.22 5.22 21.45
N THR A 259 5.16 5.19 22.77
CA THR A 259 4.90 3.98 23.56
C THR A 259 4.11 4.31 24.83
N CYS A 260 3.88 3.30 25.66
CA CYS A 260 3.35 3.44 27.01
C CYS A 260 3.95 2.38 27.93
N LYS A 261 3.84 2.59 29.24
CA LYS A 261 4.41 1.71 30.28
C LYS A 261 4.10 0.22 30.05
N LYS A 262 2.90 -0.07 29.54
CA LYS A 262 2.45 -1.43 29.24
C LYS A 262 3.37 -2.19 28.28
N PHE A 263 3.98 -1.49 27.32
CA PHE A 263 4.74 -2.11 26.22
C PHE A 263 6.26 -2.04 26.39
N HIS A 264 6.73 -1.51 27.52
CA HIS A 264 8.15 -1.40 27.85
C HIS A 264 8.87 -2.75 27.88
N SER A 265 8.25 -3.79 28.44
CA SER A 265 8.85 -5.13 28.53
C SER A 265 8.76 -5.95 27.25
N ASP A 266 7.80 -5.62 26.38
CA ASP A 266 7.39 -6.51 25.30
C ASP A 266 7.82 -5.96 23.94
N ARG A 267 7.48 -4.70 23.63
CA ARG A 267 7.67 -4.12 22.29
C ARG A 267 8.98 -3.38 22.14
N ILE A 268 9.35 -2.57 23.13
CA ILE A 268 10.58 -1.78 23.06
C ILE A 268 11.84 -2.63 22.92
N PRO A 269 12.01 -3.78 23.60
CA PRO A 269 13.19 -4.62 23.42
C PRO A 269 13.39 -5.04 21.96
N ILE A 270 12.30 -5.23 21.20
CA ILE A 270 12.36 -5.58 19.78
C ILE A 270 12.86 -4.38 18.95
N VAL A 271 12.35 -3.18 19.20
CA VAL A 271 12.88 -1.95 18.57
C VAL A 271 14.39 -1.82 18.82
N LYS A 272 14.82 -2.04 20.06
CA LYS A 272 16.24 -1.93 20.47
C LYS A 272 17.17 -2.97 19.84
N GLN A 273 16.66 -4.19 19.70
CA GLN A 273 17.42 -5.30 19.11
C GLN A 273 17.47 -5.23 17.58
N THR A 274 16.56 -4.49 16.95
CA THR A 274 16.43 -4.40 15.51
C THR A 274 16.97 -3.07 14.98
N TRP A 275 16.08 -2.15 14.59
CA TRP A 275 16.42 -0.98 13.78
C TRP A 275 16.92 0.23 14.59
N GLU A 276 16.73 0.27 15.91
CA GLU A 276 17.21 1.40 16.76
C GLU A 276 18.69 1.66 16.52
N ARG A 277 19.49 0.59 16.42
CA ARG A 277 20.95 0.65 16.27
C ARG A 277 21.39 1.41 15.02
N GLU A 278 20.50 1.57 14.04
CA GLU A 278 20.75 2.32 12.83
C GLU A 278 20.38 3.81 12.93
N ALA A 279 19.63 4.24 13.95
CA ALA A 279 19.23 5.62 14.17
C ALA A 279 20.29 6.40 14.96
N SER A 280 20.64 7.62 14.50
CA SER A 280 21.57 8.50 15.24
C SER A 280 20.89 9.27 16.36
N PHE A 281 19.64 9.69 16.16
CA PHE A 281 18.83 10.40 17.17
C PHE A 281 17.49 9.70 17.34
N ILE A 282 17.23 9.22 18.55
CA ILE A 282 15.98 8.54 18.91
C ILE A 282 15.56 8.92 20.33
N GLU A 283 14.26 9.15 20.54
CA GLU A 283 13.65 9.27 21.86
C GLU A 283 12.38 8.42 21.94
N TYR A 284 12.18 7.79 23.11
CA TYR A 284 10.98 7.00 23.43
C TYR A 284 10.03 7.85 24.27
N TYR A 285 8.82 8.10 23.79
CA TYR A 285 7.83 8.94 24.47
C TYR A 285 6.75 8.07 25.12
N SER A 286 6.72 8.09 26.45
CA SER A 286 5.86 7.25 27.28
C SER A 286 5.11 8.06 28.32
N ASP A 287 4.08 7.46 28.91
CA ASP A 287 3.38 7.96 30.11
C ASP A 287 4.13 7.62 31.41
N TYR A 288 5.31 7.01 31.30
CA TYR A 288 6.15 6.65 32.44
C TYR A 288 7.62 6.78 32.09
N ALA A 289 8.37 7.55 32.89
CA ALA A 289 9.82 7.67 32.76
C ALA A 289 10.54 6.45 33.34
N GLU A 290 11.36 5.79 32.53
CA GLU A 290 12.12 4.60 32.88
C GLU A 290 13.55 4.70 32.37
N THR A 291 14.52 4.61 33.28
CA THR A 291 15.95 4.82 32.99
C THR A 291 16.58 3.70 32.16
N SER A 292 16.05 2.47 32.22
CA SER A 292 16.52 1.32 31.42
C SER A 292 16.10 1.43 29.94
N ILE A 293 15.01 2.16 29.66
CA ILE A 293 14.42 2.37 28.33
C ILE A 293 14.51 3.85 27.92
N PRO A 294 15.50 4.58 28.47
CA PRO A 294 15.48 6.04 28.71
C PRO A 294 14.25 6.76 28.14
N THR A 295 13.06 6.48 28.69
CA THR A 295 11.81 7.05 28.18
C THR A 295 11.64 8.49 28.68
N VAL A 296 11.10 9.33 27.81
CA VAL A 296 10.74 10.72 28.09
C VAL A 296 9.25 10.79 28.40
N ASP A 297 8.92 11.18 29.63
CA ASP A 297 7.57 11.52 30.04
C ASP A 297 7.31 13.01 29.74
N LEU A 298 6.32 13.26 28.87
CA LEU A 298 5.90 14.61 28.47
C LEU A 298 4.81 15.20 29.38
N GLY A 299 4.45 14.51 30.47
CA GLY A 299 3.35 14.89 31.36
C GLY A 299 1.96 14.68 30.73
N ILE A 300 1.90 13.89 29.65
CA ILE A 300 0.66 13.57 28.95
C ILE A 300 0.28 12.11 29.25
N PRO A 301 -0.90 11.84 29.84
CA PRO A 301 -1.31 10.49 30.17
C PRO A 301 -1.52 9.63 28.92
N ASN A 302 -1.37 8.32 29.06
CA ASN A 302 -1.76 7.39 28.01
C ASN A 302 -3.29 7.31 27.88
N THR A 303 -3.76 7.10 26.66
CA THR A 303 -5.16 7.14 26.26
C THR A 303 -5.47 5.94 25.35
N ASP A 304 -6.69 5.40 25.39
CA ASP A 304 -7.05 4.22 24.59
C ASP A 304 -7.61 4.55 23.19
N ARG A 305 -7.99 5.82 22.95
CA ARG A 305 -8.72 6.24 21.73
C ARG A 305 -7.86 6.92 20.67
N GLY A 306 -6.83 7.66 21.09
CA GLY A 306 -6.02 8.48 20.20
C GLY A 306 -4.98 9.26 20.99
N HIS A 307 -3.93 9.74 20.33
CA HIS A 307 -2.71 10.23 21.01
C HIS A 307 -2.34 11.66 20.64
N CYS A 308 -3.32 12.49 20.25
CA CYS A 308 -3.06 13.85 19.75
C CYS A 308 -2.20 14.69 20.69
N GLY A 309 -2.51 14.70 22.00
CA GLY A 309 -1.74 15.47 22.98
C GLY A 309 -0.27 15.05 23.04
N LYS A 310 0.00 13.74 23.01
CA LYS A 310 1.36 13.18 23.02
C LYS A 310 2.10 13.58 21.73
N THR A 311 1.44 13.45 20.58
CA THR A 311 2.02 13.79 19.27
C THR A 311 2.33 15.28 19.14
N PHE A 312 1.46 16.19 19.60
CA PHE A 312 1.75 17.63 19.62
C PHE A 312 2.90 17.99 20.57
N ALA A 313 2.98 17.35 21.75
CA ALA A 313 4.10 17.56 22.66
C ALA A 313 5.44 17.06 22.08
N ILE A 314 5.43 15.96 21.30
CA ILE A 314 6.60 15.49 20.54
C ILE A 314 7.03 16.53 19.49
N LEU A 315 6.07 17.08 18.73
CA LEU A 315 6.34 18.11 17.72
C LEU A 315 6.97 19.36 18.35
N GLU A 316 6.44 19.83 19.48
CA GLU A 316 6.99 20.99 20.22
C GLU A 316 8.38 20.70 20.76
N ARG A 317 8.59 19.52 21.33
CA ARG A 317 9.91 19.11 21.85
C ARG A 317 10.93 19.02 20.73
N PHE A 318 10.57 18.44 19.59
CA PHE A 318 11.43 18.35 18.42
C PHE A 318 11.94 19.74 18.00
N LEU A 319 11.07 20.73 17.83
CA LEU A 319 11.53 22.08 17.45
C LEU A 319 12.40 22.75 18.52
N ASN A 320 12.10 22.54 19.80
CA ASN A 320 12.77 23.25 20.89
C ASN A 320 14.09 22.62 21.34
N HIS A 321 14.27 21.30 21.18
CA HIS A 321 15.39 20.56 21.77
C HIS A 321 16.28 19.84 20.75
N SER A 322 15.78 19.59 19.53
CA SER A 322 16.63 18.97 18.49
C SER A 322 17.59 19.99 17.88
N ASN A 323 18.71 19.47 17.35
CA ASN A 323 19.69 20.28 16.64
C ASN A 323 19.06 20.91 15.39
N ASP A 324 19.41 22.15 15.06
CA ASP A 324 18.92 22.82 13.84
C ASP A 324 19.35 22.11 12.55
N LYS A 325 20.39 21.27 12.62
CA LYS A 325 20.82 20.39 11.52
C LYS A 325 19.94 19.15 11.34
N THR A 326 19.05 18.85 12.30
CA THR A 326 18.08 17.77 12.20
C THR A 326 16.88 18.26 11.40
N LEU A 327 16.81 17.81 10.15
CA LEU A 327 15.88 18.30 9.13
C LEU A 327 14.58 17.49 9.07
N TRP A 328 14.59 16.25 9.54
CA TRP A 328 13.48 15.32 9.44
C TRP A 328 13.08 14.79 10.81
N LEU A 329 11.78 14.84 11.10
CA LEU A 329 11.16 14.16 12.22
C LEU A 329 10.39 12.95 11.71
N VAL A 330 10.66 11.79 12.29
CA VAL A 330 9.97 10.54 12.00
C VAL A 330 9.23 10.14 13.27
N ILE A 331 7.91 10.04 13.21
CA ILE A 331 7.08 9.58 14.34
C ILE A 331 6.56 8.19 14.00
N VAL A 332 6.81 7.22 14.88
CA VAL A 332 6.39 5.83 14.74
C VAL A 332 5.81 5.31 16.06
N ASP A 333 5.02 4.24 15.99
CA ASP A 333 4.54 3.51 17.16
C ASP A 333 5.57 2.43 17.57
N ASP A 334 5.45 1.90 18.78
CA ASP A 334 6.36 0.89 19.32
C ASP A 334 6.25 -0.51 18.69
N ASP A 335 5.21 -0.73 17.88
CA ASP A 335 5.01 -1.92 17.06
C ASP A 335 5.42 -1.71 15.59
N THR A 336 6.12 -0.61 15.29
CA THR A 336 6.56 -0.28 13.93
C THR A 336 8.03 -0.66 13.69
N LEU A 337 8.30 -1.35 12.59
CA LEU A 337 9.64 -1.65 12.09
C LEU A 337 10.00 -0.71 10.94
N ILE A 338 11.17 -0.05 10.99
CA ILE A 338 11.65 0.84 9.93
C ILE A 338 13.02 0.41 9.39
N SER A 339 13.24 0.59 8.09
CA SER A 339 14.60 0.56 7.52
C SER A 339 15.15 1.99 7.42
N ILE A 340 16.06 2.35 8.33
CA ILE A 340 16.70 3.68 8.34
C ILE A 340 17.44 3.94 7.02
N SER A 341 18.18 2.95 6.50
CA SER A 341 18.89 3.08 5.22
C SER A 341 17.95 3.46 4.06
N ARG A 342 16.83 2.74 3.88
CA ARG A 342 15.87 3.05 2.82
C ARG A 342 15.19 4.40 3.05
N LEU A 343 14.92 4.75 4.30
CA LEU A 343 14.36 6.05 4.65
C LEU A 343 15.33 7.18 4.27
N GLN A 344 16.63 7.04 4.54
CA GLN A 344 17.65 8.00 4.10
C GLN A 344 17.65 8.20 2.57
N HIS A 345 17.46 7.11 1.81
CA HIS A 345 17.33 7.18 0.35
C HIS A 345 16.05 7.90 -0.07
N LEU A 346 14.90 7.55 0.49
CA LEU A 346 13.62 8.19 0.19
C LEU A 346 13.66 9.69 0.49
N LEU A 347 14.15 10.08 1.67
CA LEU A 347 14.21 11.48 2.09
C LEU A 347 15.18 12.32 1.25
N SER A 348 16.16 11.70 0.58
CA SER A 348 17.04 12.40 -0.37
C SER A 348 16.32 12.95 -1.60
N CYS A 349 15.08 12.51 -1.85
CA CYS A 349 14.25 12.99 -2.94
C CYS A 349 13.54 14.30 -2.65
N TYR A 350 13.36 14.63 -1.37
CA TYR A 350 12.57 15.77 -0.93
C TYR A 350 13.48 16.93 -0.51
N ASP A 351 13.02 18.16 -0.78
CA ASP A 351 13.67 19.36 -0.27
C ASP A 351 13.22 19.58 1.20
N PRO A 352 14.13 19.54 2.19
CA PRO A 352 13.78 19.73 3.60
C PRO A 352 13.28 21.15 3.93
N SER A 353 13.45 22.11 3.01
CA SER A 353 12.89 23.47 3.14
C SER A 353 11.44 23.57 2.64
N GLU A 354 10.93 22.56 1.94
CA GLU A 354 9.50 22.43 1.63
C GLU A 354 8.76 21.83 2.83
N PRO A 355 7.50 22.23 3.10
CA PRO A 355 6.70 21.63 4.16
C PRO A 355 6.21 20.22 3.73
N VAL A 356 7.05 19.22 3.95
CA VAL A 356 6.74 17.80 3.67
C VAL A 356 6.01 17.15 4.86
N PHE A 357 4.86 16.54 4.57
CA PHE A 357 4.10 15.63 5.43
C PHE A 357 3.89 14.32 4.66
N LEU A 358 4.66 13.28 5.02
CA LEU A 358 4.88 12.09 4.20
C LEU A 358 4.55 10.80 4.97
N GLY A 359 3.88 9.86 4.29
CA GLY A 359 3.72 8.47 4.74
C GLY A 359 2.65 7.74 3.93
N GLU A 360 1.96 6.79 4.54
CA GLU A 360 0.80 6.13 3.93
C GLU A 360 -0.43 7.04 4.06
N ARG A 361 -1.05 7.40 2.93
CA ARG A 361 -2.08 8.44 2.87
C ARG A 361 -3.46 7.81 2.85
N TYR A 362 -4.31 8.23 3.77
CA TYR A 362 -5.75 7.94 3.78
C TYR A 362 -6.56 9.22 3.59
N GLY A 363 -7.85 9.05 3.29
CA GLY A 363 -8.82 10.11 3.11
C GLY A 363 -9.96 10.01 4.10
N TYR A 364 -10.47 11.15 4.55
CA TYR A 364 -11.71 11.26 5.31
C TYR A 364 -12.62 12.31 4.67
N GLY A 365 -13.86 11.96 4.34
CA GLY A 365 -14.88 12.86 3.81
C GLY A 365 -14.53 13.53 2.47
N LEU A 366 -13.65 12.93 1.64
CA LEU A 366 -13.10 13.59 0.45
C LEU A 366 -14.16 13.99 -0.61
N GLY A 367 -15.36 13.39 -0.59
CA GLY A 367 -16.49 13.78 -1.43
C GLY A 367 -17.34 14.94 -0.91
N THR A 368 -17.16 15.34 0.35
CA THR A 368 -18.03 16.29 1.08
C THR A 368 -17.26 17.43 1.76
N GLY A 369 -16.02 17.67 1.35
CA GLY A 369 -15.17 18.74 1.88
C GLY A 369 -14.27 18.31 3.05
N GLY A 370 -14.01 17.02 3.18
CA GLY A 370 -13.04 16.48 4.12
C GLY A 370 -11.58 16.64 3.65
N TYR A 371 -10.69 15.79 4.16
CA TYR A 371 -9.24 15.98 4.07
C TYR A 371 -8.47 14.66 4.00
N SER A 372 -7.25 14.74 3.50
CA SER A 372 -6.29 13.63 3.52
C SER A 372 -5.42 13.67 4.77
N TYR A 373 -4.99 12.52 5.23
CA TYR A 373 -4.10 12.38 6.38
C TYR A 373 -3.08 11.26 6.14
N VAL A 374 -1.95 11.32 6.85
CA VAL A 374 -0.99 10.21 6.90
C VAL A 374 -1.30 9.37 8.11
N THR A 375 -1.54 8.08 7.92
CA THR A 375 -1.93 7.16 9.01
C THR A 375 -0.79 6.95 10.00
N GLY A 376 -1.08 7.08 11.30
CA GLY A 376 -0.04 7.09 12.33
C GLY A 376 0.70 5.75 12.47
N GLY A 377 -0.04 4.64 12.38
CA GLY A 377 0.51 3.29 12.53
C GLY A 377 1.34 2.80 11.34
N GLY A 378 1.31 3.52 10.21
CA GLY A 378 2.20 3.30 9.07
C GLY A 378 3.48 4.12 9.14
N GLY A 379 3.66 4.93 10.19
CA GLY A 379 4.76 5.87 10.37
C GLY A 379 4.56 7.18 9.61
N MET A 380 4.89 8.29 10.28
CA MET A 380 4.75 9.65 9.73
C MET A 380 6.11 10.33 9.64
N VAL A 381 6.38 11.01 8.53
CA VAL A 381 7.58 11.83 8.37
C VAL A 381 7.21 13.28 8.11
N PHE A 382 7.90 14.18 8.82
CA PHE A 382 7.75 15.61 8.71
C PHE A 382 9.10 16.24 8.41
N SER A 383 9.13 17.17 7.46
CA SER A 383 10.20 18.16 7.41
C SER A 383 10.13 19.08 8.63
N ARG A 384 11.28 19.61 9.07
CA ARG A 384 11.32 20.63 10.13
C ARG A 384 10.45 21.85 9.78
N GLU A 385 10.38 22.23 8.51
CA GLU A 385 9.52 23.32 8.04
C GLU A 385 8.03 23.01 8.20
N ALA A 386 7.59 21.78 7.92
CA ALA A 386 6.19 21.38 8.14
C ALA A 386 5.81 21.48 9.63
N VAL A 387 6.66 20.99 10.52
CA VAL A 387 6.44 21.09 11.98
C VAL A 387 6.38 22.56 12.43
N ARG A 388 7.30 23.40 11.93
CA ARG A 388 7.33 24.84 12.24
C ARG A 388 6.05 25.54 11.81
N ARG A 389 5.53 25.29 10.60
CA ARG A 389 4.27 25.87 10.12
C ARG A 389 3.07 25.40 10.92
N LEU A 390 3.02 24.11 11.25
CA LEU A 390 1.95 23.54 12.05
C LEU A 390 1.87 24.19 13.43
N LEU A 391 2.99 24.27 14.17
CA LEU A 391 3.00 24.82 15.52
C LEU A 391 2.83 26.35 15.56
N ALA A 392 3.27 27.06 14.52
CA ALA A 392 2.99 28.49 14.35
C ALA A 392 1.53 28.79 13.97
N SER A 393 0.76 27.78 13.56
CA SER A 393 -0.65 27.92 13.22
C SER A 393 -1.56 27.93 14.46
N LYS A 394 -2.86 28.13 14.22
CA LYS A 394 -3.91 28.01 15.24
C LYS A 394 -4.39 26.57 15.48
N CYS A 395 -3.84 25.59 14.75
CA CYS A 395 -4.23 24.18 14.91
C CYS A 395 -3.89 23.68 16.30
N ARG A 396 -4.85 23.05 16.98
CA ARG A 396 -4.66 22.39 18.27
C ARG A 396 -5.50 21.12 18.31
N CYS A 397 -5.12 20.17 19.16
CA CYS A 397 -5.98 19.04 19.50
C CYS A 397 -7.30 19.54 20.09
N TYR A 398 -8.44 19.07 19.58
CA TYR A 398 -9.74 19.34 20.20
C TYR A 398 -9.92 18.56 21.51
N SER A 399 -9.21 17.45 21.68
CA SER A 399 -9.02 16.74 22.93
C SER A 399 -7.66 16.02 22.91
N ILE A 400 -7.05 15.80 24.08
CA ILE A 400 -5.73 15.15 24.17
C ILE A 400 -5.75 13.70 23.65
N ASP A 401 -6.92 13.06 23.70
CA ASP A 401 -7.18 11.67 23.28
C ASP A 401 -7.75 11.57 21.86
N ALA A 402 -7.78 12.67 21.10
CA ALA A 402 -8.19 12.67 19.70
C ALA A 402 -7.24 11.79 18.84
N PRO A 403 -7.73 11.18 17.74
CA PRO A 403 -6.87 10.51 16.77
C PRO A 403 -5.87 11.51 16.19
N ASP A 404 -4.59 11.27 16.42
CA ASP A 404 -3.52 12.22 16.14
C ASP A 404 -3.32 12.42 14.64
N ASP A 405 -3.31 11.34 13.87
CA ASP A 405 -3.19 11.36 12.42
C ASP A 405 -4.30 12.16 11.73
N MET A 406 -5.57 11.95 12.12
CA MET A 406 -6.71 12.68 11.56
C MET A 406 -6.67 14.17 11.94
N VAL A 407 -6.29 14.52 13.17
CA VAL A 407 -6.14 15.93 13.58
C VAL A 407 -5.01 16.59 12.78
N LEU A 408 -3.86 15.91 12.63
CA LEU A 408 -2.76 16.41 11.83
C LEU A 408 -3.17 16.61 10.37
N GLY A 409 -3.87 15.65 9.76
CA GLY A 409 -4.38 15.78 8.39
C GLY A 409 -5.31 16.96 8.22
N MET A 410 -6.28 17.14 9.13
CA MET A 410 -7.19 18.30 9.12
C MET A 410 -6.41 19.62 9.17
N CYS A 411 -5.40 19.69 10.03
CA CYS A 411 -4.60 20.89 10.21
C CYS A 411 -3.68 21.19 9.03
N PHE A 412 -3.00 20.18 8.48
CA PHE A 412 -2.17 20.34 7.29
C PHE A 412 -3.00 20.72 6.07
N SER A 413 -4.17 20.10 5.89
CA SER A 413 -5.13 20.49 4.84
C SER A 413 -5.56 21.95 4.99
N GLY A 414 -5.91 22.39 6.21
CA GLY A 414 -6.22 23.80 6.51
C GLY A 414 -5.06 24.79 6.28
N LEU A 415 -3.82 24.30 6.28
CA LEU A 415 -2.61 25.07 5.96
C LEU A 415 -2.24 25.02 4.47
N GLY A 416 -2.99 24.27 3.64
CA GLY A 416 -2.64 24.02 2.24
C GLY A 416 -1.38 23.17 2.07
N ILE A 417 -1.03 22.36 3.08
CA ILE A 417 0.08 21.41 3.05
C ILE A 417 -0.51 20.03 2.79
N PRO A 418 -0.31 19.42 1.61
CA PRO A 418 -0.95 18.17 1.25
C PRO A 418 -0.23 16.98 1.89
N ALA A 419 -1.01 15.97 2.29
CA ALA A 419 -0.47 14.66 2.65
C ALA A 419 0.18 14.02 1.41
N THR A 420 1.48 13.72 1.52
CA THR A 420 2.25 13.05 0.48
C THR A 420 2.24 11.55 0.74
N HIS A 421 1.68 10.82 -0.21
CA HIS A 421 1.68 9.36 -0.19
C HIS A 421 3.02 8.79 -0.64
N SER A 422 3.49 7.76 0.05
CA SER A 422 4.55 6.88 -0.44
C SER A 422 4.14 5.42 -0.23
N PRO A 423 4.26 4.57 -1.27
CA PRO A 423 3.95 3.14 -1.18
C PRO A 423 5.01 2.35 -0.39
N LEU A 424 5.94 3.03 0.29
CA LEU A 424 6.94 2.42 1.16
C LEU A 424 6.55 2.45 2.64
N PHE A 425 5.44 3.10 2.98
CA PHE A 425 4.87 3.15 4.33
C PHE A 425 3.64 2.26 4.37
N HIS A 426 3.48 1.48 5.44
CA HIS A 426 2.40 0.51 5.59
C HIS A 426 1.99 0.35 7.05
N GLN A 427 0.73 0.59 7.34
CA GLN A 427 0.11 0.33 8.63
C GLN A 427 -0.29 -1.13 8.81
N GLU A 428 -0.51 -1.87 7.73
CA GLU A 428 -0.86 -3.28 7.78
C GLU A 428 -0.20 -4.01 6.61
N ASN A 429 -0.18 -5.34 6.66
CA ASN A 429 0.33 -6.16 5.56
C ASN A 429 -0.58 -5.98 4.33
N SER A 430 -0.35 -4.94 3.53
CA SER A 430 -1.00 -4.84 2.22
C SER A 430 -0.60 -6.05 1.37
N PRO A 431 -1.53 -6.69 0.65
CA PRO A 431 -1.21 -7.67 -0.37
C PRO A 431 -0.49 -6.94 -1.51
N LEU A 432 0.84 -6.93 -1.44
CA LEU A 432 1.68 -6.85 -2.63
C LEU A 432 1.58 -8.22 -3.33
N PRO A 433 1.67 -8.28 -4.67
CA PRO A 433 1.56 -9.54 -5.41
C PRO A 433 2.49 -10.57 -4.78
N SER A 434 1.84 -11.57 -4.22
CA SER A 434 2.37 -12.65 -3.43
C SER A 434 2.87 -13.73 -4.35
N THR A 435 4.02 -13.48 -4.99
CA THR A 435 4.92 -14.55 -5.43
C THR A 435 6.38 -14.12 -5.21
N CYS A 436 6.86 -14.56 -4.03
CA CYS A 436 8.23 -14.66 -3.51
C CYS A 436 9.11 -13.39 -3.36
N TYR A 437 9.62 -13.16 -2.14
CA TYR A 437 10.88 -13.76 -1.67
C TYR A 437 11.07 -13.50 -0.17
N SER A 438 11.79 -14.42 0.48
CA SER A 438 12.39 -14.31 1.81
C SER A 438 12.97 -12.91 2.08
N PRO A 439 12.98 -12.45 3.35
CA PRO A 439 13.56 -11.18 3.75
C PRO A 439 15.10 -11.20 3.61
N ILE A 440 15.62 -11.13 2.39
CA ILE A 440 17.03 -10.84 2.12
C ILE A 440 17.24 -9.36 2.41
N LYS A 441 17.58 -9.12 3.68
CA LYS A 441 18.26 -7.99 4.35
C LYS A 441 17.75 -7.71 5.77
N VAL A 442 17.10 -8.68 6.39
CA VAL A 442 17.10 -8.81 7.86
C VAL A 442 18.23 -9.77 8.32
N ILE A 443 18.68 -10.65 7.42
CA ILE A 443 19.71 -11.67 7.65
C ILE A 443 21.11 -11.07 7.94
N GLU A 444 21.56 -10.01 7.25
CA GLU A 444 22.90 -9.43 7.53
C GLU A 444 23.01 -8.79 8.94
N VAL A 445 21.88 -8.43 9.57
CA VAL A 445 21.87 -7.83 10.92
C VAL A 445 21.74 -8.92 12.00
N ILE A 446 20.95 -9.96 11.75
CA ILE A 446 20.78 -11.10 12.67
C ILE A 446 22.02 -12.01 12.69
N GLU A 447 22.70 -12.20 11.56
CA GLU A 447 23.94 -13.01 11.44
C GLU A 447 25.10 -12.48 12.31
N SER A 448 25.07 -11.21 12.73
CA SER A 448 26.15 -10.60 13.51
C SER A 448 26.14 -10.92 15.02
N SER A 449 25.08 -11.56 15.53
CA SER A 449 24.84 -11.72 16.98
C SER A 449 24.88 -13.16 17.52
N ILE A 450 25.22 -14.18 16.72
CA ILE A 450 25.53 -15.55 17.20
C ILE A 450 26.97 -15.85 16.78
N ARG A 451 27.93 -15.82 17.72
CA ARG A 451 29.36 -15.90 17.36
C ARG A 451 29.92 -17.32 17.35
N THR A 452 29.27 -18.33 17.95
CA THR A 452 29.74 -19.73 17.91
C THR A 452 28.63 -20.77 18.18
N VAL A 453 28.82 -21.99 17.66
CA VAL A 453 27.93 -23.16 17.79
C VAL A 453 27.70 -23.60 19.25
N ASP A 454 28.65 -23.31 20.15
CA ASP A 454 28.59 -23.72 21.55
C ASP A 454 27.53 -22.97 22.38
N ASP A 455 27.11 -21.77 21.95
CA ASP A 455 26.08 -20.97 22.66
C ASP A 455 24.67 -21.55 22.50
N CYS A 456 24.44 -22.39 21.48
CA CYS A 456 23.14 -22.99 21.19
C CYS A 456 22.80 -24.13 22.18
N ALA A 457 23.82 -24.81 22.73
CA ALA A 457 23.62 -25.94 23.64
C ALA A 457 23.26 -25.51 25.07
N MET A 458 23.75 -24.34 25.52
CA MET A 458 23.51 -23.84 26.89
C MET A 458 22.15 -23.14 27.09
N GLY A 459 21.41 -22.84 26.01
CA GLY A 459 20.12 -22.15 26.06
C GLY A 459 18.91 -23.04 26.35
N CYS A 460 18.98 -24.34 26.06
CA CYS A 460 17.82 -25.23 26.14
C CYS A 460 17.34 -25.51 27.57
N ASP A 461 18.25 -25.60 28.54
CA ASP A 461 17.88 -25.86 29.95
C ASP A 461 17.19 -24.66 30.63
N LYS A 462 17.29 -23.46 30.05
CA LYS A 462 16.64 -22.24 30.59
C LYS A 462 15.29 -21.92 29.93
N LEU A 463 14.97 -22.53 28.79
CA LEU A 463 13.77 -22.22 27.99
C LEU A 463 12.57 -23.16 28.21
N CYS A 464 12.76 -24.33 28.85
CA CYS A 464 11.68 -25.29 29.14
C CYS A 464 11.69 -25.69 30.64
N PRO A 465 11.16 -24.87 31.57
CA PRO A 465 10.93 -25.33 32.94
C PRO A 465 9.72 -26.29 32.98
N PRO A 466 9.69 -27.27 33.90
CA PRO A 466 8.59 -28.23 33.96
C PRO A 466 7.30 -27.61 34.51
N CYS A 467 6.16 -27.94 33.89
CA CYS A 467 4.82 -27.64 34.40
C CYS A 467 4.20 -28.90 35.02
N GLU A 468 3.59 -28.77 36.19
CA GLU A 468 2.93 -29.86 36.90
C GLU A 468 1.42 -29.84 36.63
N GLU A 469 0.91 -30.87 35.96
CA GLU A 469 -0.53 -31.15 35.87
C GLU A 469 -0.80 -32.58 36.37
N ALA A 470 -1.72 -32.70 37.34
CA ALA A 470 -2.22 -33.97 37.86
C ALA A 470 -1.15 -34.98 38.35
N GLY A 471 -0.10 -34.50 39.04
CA GLY A 471 0.82 -35.36 39.80
C GLY A 471 1.77 -36.23 38.96
N SER A 472 2.02 -35.86 37.69
CA SER A 472 2.98 -36.52 36.80
C SER A 472 3.83 -35.49 36.06
N TRP A 473 5.16 -35.56 36.22
CA TRP A 473 6.09 -34.77 35.41
C TRP A 473 6.01 -35.20 33.94
N ARG A 474 5.61 -34.30 33.04
CA ARG A 474 5.67 -34.51 31.58
C ARG A 474 6.42 -33.36 30.91
N PHE A 475 7.24 -33.69 29.92
CA PHE A 475 7.83 -32.71 29.01
C PHE A 475 6.82 -32.36 27.91
N ILE A 476 6.77 -31.08 27.51
CA ILE A 476 5.96 -30.62 26.36
C ILE A 476 6.42 -31.42 25.12
N PRO A 477 5.52 -32.09 24.38
CA PRO A 477 5.87 -32.97 23.26
C PRO A 477 6.77 -32.32 22.21
N ASP A 478 6.60 -31.02 21.99
CA ASP A 478 7.30 -30.25 20.95
C ASP A 478 8.65 -29.67 21.39
N CYS A 479 9.03 -29.73 22.68
CA CYS A 479 10.33 -29.22 23.14
C CYS A 479 11.48 -30.21 22.82
N LYS A 480 11.18 -31.50 22.58
CA LYS A 480 12.19 -32.50 22.17
C LYS A 480 12.63 -32.40 20.70
N GLU A 481 11.77 -31.89 19.81
CA GLU A 481 12.14 -31.65 18.40
C GLU A 481 13.00 -30.39 18.20
N LEU A 482 12.91 -29.43 19.13
CA LEU A 482 13.75 -28.23 19.13
C LEU A 482 15.21 -28.53 19.49
N CYS A 483 15.48 -29.51 20.36
CA CYS A 483 16.85 -29.87 20.75
C CYS A 483 17.57 -30.77 19.74
N SER A 484 16.85 -31.51 18.89
CA SER A 484 17.46 -32.46 17.94
C SER A 484 17.93 -31.82 16.63
N SER A 485 17.74 -30.51 16.45
CA SER A 485 18.00 -29.78 15.20
C SER A 485 19.17 -28.79 15.28
N CYS A 486 20.16 -29.03 16.15
CA CYS A 486 21.48 -28.40 16.03
C CYS A 486 22.28 -29.02 14.87
N SER A 487 21.93 -28.62 13.65
CA SER A 487 22.79 -28.76 12.47
C SER A 487 22.76 -27.44 11.68
N PRO A 488 23.73 -27.18 10.79
CA PRO A 488 23.92 -25.86 10.13
C PRO A 488 22.77 -25.40 9.22
N PHE A 489 21.64 -26.12 9.17
CA PHE A 489 20.52 -25.88 8.27
C PHE A 489 19.15 -25.81 8.97
N GLY A 490 19.11 -25.61 10.29
CA GLY A 490 17.87 -25.57 11.09
C GLY A 490 17.23 -24.19 11.33
N PHE A 491 17.53 -23.17 10.53
CA PHE A 491 17.21 -21.76 10.85
C PHE A 491 15.91 -21.20 10.23
N GLN A 492 15.00 -22.06 9.75
CA GLN A 492 13.85 -21.61 8.94
C GLN A 492 12.51 -21.54 9.71
N ARG A 493 12.46 -21.90 11.00
CA ARG A 493 11.21 -21.96 11.80
C ARG A 493 11.04 -20.87 12.86
N LEU A 494 12.06 -20.03 13.11
CA LEU A 494 11.98 -18.94 14.10
C LEU A 494 11.40 -17.64 13.49
N GLU A 495 11.63 -17.44 12.19
CA GLU A 495 11.28 -16.24 11.44
C GLU A 495 9.77 -16.12 11.21
N ASP A 496 9.12 -17.21 10.80
CA ASP A 496 7.67 -17.27 10.57
C ASP A 496 6.88 -17.06 11.87
N ARG A 497 7.46 -17.45 13.02
CA ARG A 497 6.82 -17.28 14.33
C ARG A 497 6.89 -15.85 14.87
N LEU A 498 7.92 -15.06 14.57
CA LEU A 498 8.04 -13.67 15.07
C LEU A 498 7.07 -12.70 14.38
N VAL A 499 6.78 -12.91 13.10
CA VAL A 499 5.82 -12.09 12.35
C VAL A 499 4.37 -12.42 12.74
N GLN A 500 4.06 -13.69 13.01
CA GLN A 500 2.72 -14.12 13.42
C GLN A 500 2.42 -13.94 14.92
N LEU A 501 3.41 -14.07 15.83
CA LEU A 501 3.15 -14.03 17.29
C LEU A 501 3.29 -12.64 17.92
N ALA A 502 3.96 -11.67 17.27
CA ALA A 502 4.34 -10.41 17.93
C ALA A 502 3.53 -9.17 17.48
N GLY A 503 2.72 -9.26 16.41
CA GLY A 503 1.82 -8.17 15.99
C GLY A 503 2.52 -6.88 15.51
N PHE A 504 3.77 -6.98 15.01
CA PHE A 504 4.53 -5.83 14.50
C PHE A 504 4.18 -5.49 13.04
N LYS A 505 4.21 -4.19 12.72
CA LYS A 505 3.97 -3.59 11.39
C LYS A 505 5.30 -3.21 10.73
N LEU A 506 5.45 -3.43 9.42
CA LEU A 506 6.70 -3.18 8.68
C LEU A 506 6.61 -1.97 7.74
N ILE A 507 7.54 -1.02 7.86
CA ILE A 507 7.75 0.11 6.95
C ILE A 507 9.04 -0.14 6.13
N MET A 508 9.03 0.23 4.85
CA MET A 508 10.15 0.15 3.90
C MET A 508 10.56 -1.29 3.51
N ARG A 509 9.62 -2.15 3.12
CA ARG A 509 9.91 -3.53 2.68
C ARG A 509 10.86 -3.59 1.45
N PRO A 510 11.77 -4.57 1.35
CA PRO A 510 12.44 -4.90 0.09
C PRO A 510 11.42 -5.31 -0.98
N TYR A 511 11.60 -4.83 -2.20
CA TYR A 511 10.86 -5.29 -3.38
C TYR A 511 11.82 -6.12 -4.23
N ARG A 512 11.56 -7.42 -4.35
CA ARG A 512 12.11 -8.30 -5.38
C ARG A 512 10.99 -9.24 -5.79
N TYR A 513 10.77 -9.35 -7.09
CA TYR A 513 9.75 -10.23 -7.68
C TYR A 513 10.35 -11.63 -7.90
N VAL A 514 9.55 -12.69 -7.79
CA VAL A 514 9.81 -13.97 -8.47
C VAL A 514 8.76 -14.20 -9.53
N PRO A 515 9.19 -14.53 -10.76
CA PRO A 515 8.26 -14.93 -11.80
C PRO A 515 7.69 -16.32 -11.52
N HIS A 516 6.37 -16.43 -11.72
CA HIS A 516 5.51 -17.63 -11.79
C HIS A 516 5.40 -18.54 -10.57
#